data_AF-A0AA38LZD4-F1
#
_entry.id   AF-A0AA38LZD4-F1
#
_cell.length_a   1.000
_cell.length_b   1.000
_cell.length_c   1.000
_cell.angle_alpha   90.00
_cell.angle_beta   90.00
_cell.angle_gamma   90.00
#
_symmetry.space_group_name_H-M   'P 1'
#
loop_
_entity.id
_entity.type
_entity.pdbx_description
1 polymer ?
#
loop_
_entity_poly.entity_id
_entity_poly.type
_entity_poly.pdbx_seq_one_letter_code
_entity_poly.pdbx_strand_id
1 'polypeptide(L)'
;MSKPVELTETQVSQLLDFSKPLDVSLLECAIEASFSSKSPQEIEICNRVLTTIKEHPESWSRANIIIETSNHPQAKFFGLQILEKTVNERWNLIPQLQREELRKYIVGAIVRCSSSIELMAAHKVFLTKLNMILVQILKKDWPHAWPTFIPDIVASSQKSETLCLNTMNILSLFSEEIFEFSSGQMTRVKVKRLKSCIASEFSSVFSLCLFVFENSTHVELLNTTLNTLLKFLSWIPLGYIFETKLLEILYNFLTHDQLRNNSMKCLIEVACVKVNSNDYRMHFVLLAQGVQRIVTQAKSF
;
A
#
# COMPACT_ATOMS: atom_id res chain seq x y z
N MET A 1 46.05 2.78 -8.00
CA MET A 1 44.62 3.02 -7.70
C MET A 1 44.04 3.84 -8.83
N SER A 2 43.36 3.19 -9.77
CA SER A 2 42.72 3.87 -10.89
C SER A 2 41.64 4.79 -10.35
N LYS A 3 41.70 6.09 -10.68
CA LYS A 3 40.57 6.99 -10.40
C LYS A 3 39.31 6.37 -11.02
N PRO A 4 38.16 6.32 -10.32
CA PRO A 4 36.91 5.98 -10.98
C PRO A 4 36.74 6.96 -12.15
N VAL A 5 36.51 6.41 -13.35
CA VAL A 5 36.34 7.20 -14.56
C VAL A 5 35.02 7.97 -14.40
N GLU A 6 35.12 9.30 -14.36
CA GLU A 6 33.97 10.19 -14.28
C GLU A 6 33.09 10.00 -15.54
N LEU A 7 31.80 9.75 -15.33
CA LEU A 7 30.84 9.55 -16.40
C LEU A 7 30.68 10.84 -17.20
N THR A 8 30.93 10.76 -18.49
CA THR A 8 30.74 11.90 -19.40
C THR A 8 29.27 12.03 -19.82
N GLU A 9 28.83 13.25 -20.13
CA GLU A 9 27.47 13.51 -20.63
C GLU A 9 27.13 12.65 -21.85
N THR A 10 28.08 12.47 -22.76
CA THR A 10 27.90 11.64 -23.96
C THR A 10 27.63 10.18 -23.62
N GLN A 11 28.30 9.64 -22.59
CA GLN A 11 28.06 8.26 -22.14
C GLN A 11 26.68 8.13 -21.52
N VAL A 12 26.34 8.97 -20.52
CA VAL A 12 25.06 8.85 -19.81
C VAL A 12 23.87 9.14 -20.74
N SER A 13 24.04 10.02 -21.74
CA SER A 13 23.00 10.33 -22.73
C SER A 13 22.63 9.13 -23.61
N GLN A 14 23.45 8.08 -23.70
CA GLN A 14 23.07 6.84 -24.39
C GLN A 14 21.84 6.18 -23.74
N LEU A 15 21.62 6.40 -22.44
CA LEU A 15 20.43 5.93 -21.74
C LEU A 15 19.14 6.57 -22.27
N LEU A 16 19.22 7.67 -23.04
CA LEU A 16 18.08 8.35 -23.65
C LEU A 16 17.72 7.81 -25.04
N ASP A 17 18.50 6.88 -25.59
CA ASP A 17 18.21 6.27 -26.90
C ASP A 17 17.21 5.11 -26.74
N PHE A 18 15.92 5.39 -26.89
CA PHE A 18 14.83 4.40 -26.81
C PHE A 18 14.77 3.41 -27.99
N SER A 19 15.56 3.63 -29.06
CA SER A 19 15.63 2.70 -30.19
C SER A 19 16.48 1.47 -29.91
N LYS A 20 17.29 1.49 -28.84
CA LYS A 20 18.19 0.41 -28.45
C LYS A 20 17.77 -0.24 -27.13
N PRO A 21 18.20 -1.50 -26.88
CA PRO A 21 18.11 -2.11 -25.56
C PRO A 21 18.75 -1.22 -24.50
N LEU A 22 18.12 -1.14 -23.33
CA LEU A 22 18.64 -0.36 -22.21
C LEU A 22 19.91 -1.01 -21.65
N ASP A 23 20.99 -0.24 -21.57
CA ASP A 23 22.18 -0.63 -20.81
C ASP A 23 21.92 -0.43 -19.31
N VAL A 24 21.59 -1.52 -18.63
CA VAL A 24 21.24 -1.51 -17.20
C VAL A 24 22.46 -1.24 -16.33
N SER A 25 23.65 -1.70 -16.73
CA SER A 25 24.88 -1.44 -15.98
C SER A 25 25.27 0.04 -16.03
N LEU A 26 25.14 0.68 -17.20
CA LEU A 26 25.33 2.12 -17.31
C LEU A 26 24.31 2.91 -16.48
N LEU A 27 23.05 2.47 -16.45
CA LEU A 27 22.02 3.07 -15.59
C LEU A 27 22.39 2.94 -14.11
N GLU A 28 22.85 1.77 -13.68
CA GLU A 28 23.30 1.54 -12.30
C GLU A 28 24.45 2.47 -11.92
N CYS A 29 25.47 2.62 -12.78
CA CYS A 29 26.56 3.56 -12.56
C CYS A 29 26.08 5.02 -12.49
N ALA A 30 25.16 5.43 -13.37
CA ALA A 30 24.60 6.79 -13.36
C ALA A 30 23.79 7.06 -12.08
N ILE A 31 23.03 6.07 -11.60
CA ILE A 31 22.29 6.16 -10.33
C ILE A 31 23.27 6.26 -9.17
N GLU A 32 24.29 5.40 -9.10
CA GLU A 32 25.30 5.46 -8.04
C GLU A 32 26.02 6.82 -8.03
N ALA A 33 26.50 7.29 -9.17
CA ALA A 33 27.16 8.58 -9.32
C ALA A 33 26.28 9.75 -8.84
N SER A 34 24.96 9.70 -9.08
CA SER A 34 24.02 10.74 -8.63
C SER A 34 23.92 10.89 -7.10
N PHE A 35 24.29 9.86 -6.33
CA PHE A 35 24.26 9.88 -4.86
C PHE A 35 25.65 10.00 -4.23
N SER A 36 26.69 9.44 -4.84
CA SER A 36 27.99 9.24 -4.19
C SER A 36 29.18 9.84 -4.93
N SER A 37 29.00 10.46 -6.10
CA SER A 37 30.11 11.11 -6.80
C SER A 37 30.67 12.27 -5.98
N LYS A 38 31.98 12.52 -6.15
CA LYS A 38 32.68 13.69 -5.59
C LYS A 38 32.62 14.91 -6.50
N SER A 39 32.20 14.73 -7.75
CA SER A 39 32.10 15.79 -8.75
C SER A 39 30.67 16.34 -8.79
N PRO A 40 30.45 17.63 -8.44
CA PRO A 40 29.13 18.24 -8.56
C PRO A 40 28.60 18.22 -10.01
N GLN A 41 29.50 18.31 -11.00
CA GLN A 41 29.13 18.29 -12.41
C GLN A 41 28.62 16.91 -12.83
N GLU A 42 29.29 15.84 -12.42
CA GLU A 42 28.84 14.47 -12.70
C GLU A 42 27.47 14.18 -12.04
N ILE A 43 27.28 14.63 -10.80
CA ILE A 43 25.98 14.51 -10.09
C ILE A 43 24.87 15.22 -10.88
N GLU A 44 25.12 16.45 -11.34
CA GLU A 44 24.14 17.23 -12.09
C GLU A 44 23.79 16.56 -13.43
N ILE A 45 24.80 16.12 -14.18
CA ILE A 45 24.61 15.42 -15.46
C ILE A 45 23.78 14.15 -15.27
N CYS A 46 24.14 13.31 -14.29
CA CYS A 46 23.42 12.07 -14.00
C CYS A 46 21.98 12.35 -13.58
N ASN A 47 21.75 13.29 -12.65
CA ASN A 47 20.40 13.64 -12.21
C ASN A 47 19.52 14.18 -13.33
N ARG A 48 20.10 15.02 -14.22
CA ARG A 48 19.39 15.55 -15.38
C ARG A 48 18.98 14.42 -16.32
N VAL A 49 19.89 13.51 -16.68
CA VAL A 49 19.55 12.38 -17.57
C VAL A 49 18.53 11.45 -16.93
N LEU A 50 18.70 11.08 -15.67
CA LEU A 50 17.75 10.23 -14.92
C LEU A 50 16.35 10.86 -14.85
N THR A 51 16.28 12.19 -14.70
CA THR A 51 15.01 12.94 -14.76
C THR A 51 14.41 12.87 -16.16
N THR A 52 15.20 13.10 -17.21
CA THR A 52 14.74 13.00 -18.60
C THR A 52 14.21 11.60 -18.92
N ILE A 53 14.85 10.53 -18.43
CA ILE A 53 14.35 9.15 -18.58
C ILE A 53 12.98 9.01 -17.93
N LYS A 54 12.79 9.51 -16.70
CA LYS A 54 11.49 9.46 -16.00
C LYS A 54 10.39 10.22 -16.75
N GLU A 55 10.73 11.33 -17.39
CA GLU A 55 9.78 12.14 -18.15
C GLU A 55 9.44 11.56 -19.53
N HIS A 56 10.25 10.64 -20.08
CA HIS A 56 10.04 10.09 -21.42
C HIS A 56 8.68 9.35 -21.54
N PRO A 57 7.90 9.54 -22.62
CA PRO A 57 6.59 8.91 -22.84
C PRO A 57 6.59 7.38 -22.71
N GLU A 58 7.66 6.73 -23.17
CA GLU A 58 7.79 5.27 -23.21
C GLU A 58 8.66 4.71 -22.07
N SER A 59 8.98 5.52 -21.05
CA SER A 59 9.83 5.10 -19.93
C SER A 59 9.31 3.86 -19.20
N TRP A 60 7.99 3.69 -19.16
CA TRP A 60 7.32 2.52 -18.56
C TRP A 60 7.74 1.19 -19.19
N SER A 61 8.04 1.16 -20.48
CA SER A 61 8.48 -0.06 -21.18
C SER A 61 9.84 -0.56 -20.67
N ARG A 62 10.68 0.36 -20.20
CA ARG A 62 12.00 0.07 -19.62
C ARG A 62 11.94 -0.27 -18.14
N ALA A 63 10.90 0.19 -17.44
CA ALA A 63 10.80 0.00 -16.00
C ALA A 63 10.79 -1.48 -15.59
N ASN A 64 10.07 -2.33 -16.34
CA ASN A 64 10.06 -3.78 -16.08
C ASN A 64 11.45 -4.39 -16.24
N ILE A 65 12.19 -4.00 -17.29
CA ILE A 65 13.55 -4.46 -17.55
C ILE A 65 14.44 -4.10 -16.35
N ILE A 66 14.43 -2.83 -15.93
CA ILE A 66 15.24 -2.34 -14.81
C ILE A 66 14.97 -3.15 -13.53
N ILE A 67 13.70 -3.39 -13.21
CA ILE A 67 13.32 -4.05 -11.95
C ILE A 67 13.71 -5.53 -11.95
N GLU A 68 13.59 -6.22 -13.08
CA GLU A 68 13.85 -7.66 -13.20
C GLU A 68 15.35 -7.97 -13.41
N THR A 69 16.10 -7.14 -14.14
CA THR A 69 17.50 -7.46 -14.46
C THR A 69 18.52 -6.87 -13.48
N SER A 70 18.20 -5.75 -12.84
CA SER A 70 19.14 -5.10 -11.92
C SER A 70 19.27 -5.88 -10.60
N ASN A 71 20.46 -5.92 -10.03
CA ASN A 71 20.68 -6.38 -8.65
C ASN A 71 20.80 -5.21 -7.66
N HIS A 72 20.86 -3.96 -8.15
CA HIS A 72 20.98 -2.76 -7.32
C HIS A 72 19.61 -2.30 -6.80
N PRO A 73 19.40 -2.25 -5.46
CA PRO A 73 18.12 -1.81 -4.89
C PRO A 73 17.69 -0.41 -5.36
N GLN A 74 18.65 0.51 -5.55
CA GLN A 74 18.41 1.87 -6.02
C GLN A 74 17.90 1.91 -7.45
N ALA A 75 18.43 1.05 -8.34
CA ALA A 75 17.96 0.94 -9.71
C ALA A 75 16.55 0.33 -9.78
N LYS A 76 16.28 -0.72 -8.99
CA LYS A 76 14.91 -1.25 -8.86
C LYS A 76 13.94 -0.18 -8.37
N PHE A 77 14.32 0.62 -7.38
CA PHE A 77 13.50 1.71 -6.87
C PHE A 77 13.28 2.81 -7.92
N PHE A 78 14.30 3.13 -8.71
CA PHE A 78 14.17 4.04 -9.86
C PHE A 78 13.16 3.52 -10.90
N GLY A 79 13.20 2.21 -11.21
CA GLY A 79 12.18 1.55 -12.04
C GLY A 79 10.76 1.69 -11.47
N LEU A 80 10.59 1.50 -10.15
CA LEU A 80 9.30 1.73 -9.49
C LEU A 80 8.85 3.20 -9.56
N GLN A 81 9.77 4.17 -9.46
CA GLN A 81 9.42 5.59 -9.62
C GLN A 81 8.91 5.89 -11.03
N ILE A 82 9.50 5.26 -12.06
CA ILE A 82 8.99 5.36 -13.43
C ILE A 82 7.58 4.79 -13.53
N LEU A 83 7.35 3.59 -12.98
CA LEU A 83 6.01 2.97 -12.98
C LEU A 83 4.97 3.83 -12.26
N GLU A 84 5.30 4.34 -11.08
CA GLU A 84 4.40 5.20 -10.31
C GLU A 84 4.01 6.46 -11.10
N LYS A 85 4.99 7.18 -11.64
CA LYS A 85 4.74 8.38 -12.45
C LYS A 85 3.87 8.05 -13.66
N THR A 86 4.18 6.95 -14.34
CA THR A 86 3.39 6.45 -15.48
C THR A 86 1.93 6.18 -15.08
N VAL A 87 1.70 5.45 -13.99
CA VAL A 87 0.34 5.15 -13.50
C VAL A 87 -0.42 6.43 -13.12
N ASN A 88 0.27 7.39 -12.53
CA ASN A 88 -0.36 8.63 -12.09
C ASN A 88 -0.76 9.53 -13.26
N GLU A 89 0.15 9.72 -14.22
CA GLU A 89 0.02 10.72 -15.28
C GLU A 89 -0.52 10.16 -16.60
N ARG A 90 -0.14 8.93 -16.97
CA ARG A 90 -0.24 8.41 -18.36
C ARG A 90 -0.92 7.05 -18.46
N TRP A 91 -1.47 6.50 -17.37
CA TRP A 91 -2.09 5.17 -17.36
C TRP A 91 -3.10 4.96 -18.48
N ASN A 92 -3.99 5.93 -18.70
CA ASN A 92 -5.03 5.82 -19.72
C ASN A 92 -4.52 5.96 -21.16
N LEU A 93 -3.26 6.37 -21.37
CA LEU A 93 -2.60 6.42 -22.67
C LEU A 93 -1.95 5.08 -23.03
N ILE A 94 -1.72 4.20 -22.06
CA ILE A 94 -1.16 2.87 -22.29
C ILE A 94 -2.27 1.98 -22.88
N PRO A 95 -1.99 1.24 -23.96
CA PRO A 95 -2.99 0.35 -24.53
C PRO A 95 -3.39 -0.74 -23.54
N GLN A 96 -4.64 -1.21 -23.65
CA GLN A 96 -5.27 -2.05 -22.62
C GLN A 96 -4.46 -3.32 -22.31
N LEU A 97 -3.94 -3.99 -23.34
CA LEU A 97 -3.17 -5.22 -23.18
C LEU A 97 -1.93 -5.00 -22.29
N GLN A 98 -1.19 -3.92 -22.51
CA GLN A 98 0.00 -3.61 -21.73
C GLN A 98 -0.35 -3.16 -20.30
N ARG A 99 -1.50 -2.51 -20.09
CA ARG A 99 -1.99 -2.24 -18.73
C ARG A 99 -2.29 -3.52 -17.96
N GLU A 100 -2.89 -4.51 -18.61
CA GLU A 100 -3.17 -5.82 -18.02
C GLU A 100 -1.88 -6.58 -17.70
N GLU A 101 -0.86 -6.51 -18.57
CA GLU A 101 0.46 -7.08 -18.32
C GLU A 101 1.18 -6.41 -17.14
N LEU A 102 1.19 -5.07 -17.09
CA LEU A 102 1.78 -4.31 -15.97
C LEU A 102 1.08 -4.64 -14.65
N ARG A 103 -0.25 -4.79 -14.68
CA ARG A 103 -1.04 -5.20 -13.52
C ARG A 103 -0.63 -6.60 -13.03
N LYS A 104 -0.58 -7.59 -13.93
CA LYS A 104 -0.15 -8.96 -13.61
C LYS A 104 1.26 -8.98 -13.05
N TYR A 105 2.15 -8.19 -13.65
CA TYR A 105 3.52 -8.03 -13.18
C TYR A 105 3.60 -7.49 -11.75
N ILE A 106 2.92 -6.36 -11.46
CA ILE A 106 2.94 -5.73 -10.13
C ILE A 106 2.36 -6.68 -9.08
N VAL A 107 1.22 -7.33 -9.38
CA VAL A 107 0.61 -8.33 -8.47
C VAL A 107 1.56 -9.50 -8.25
N GLY A 108 2.18 -10.03 -9.31
CA GLY A 108 3.15 -11.11 -9.21
C GLY A 108 4.38 -10.73 -8.38
N ALA A 109 4.90 -9.51 -8.54
CA ALA A 109 6.01 -9.00 -7.75
C ALA A 109 5.63 -8.87 -6.26
N ILE A 110 4.43 -8.36 -5.96
CA ILE A 110 3.90 -8.27 -4.60
C ILE A 110 3.81 -9.66 -3.96
N VAL A 111 3.25 -10.65 -4.67
CA VAL A 111 3.13 -12.04 -4.18
C VAL A 111 4.50 -12.65 -3.92
N ARG A 112 5.47 -12.47 -4.82
CA ARG A 112 6.85 -12.94 -4.62
C ARG A 112 7.46 -12.33 -3.36
N CYS A 113 7.38 -11.00 -3.22
CA CYS A 113 7.95 -10.27 -2.09
C CYS A 113 7.22 -10.51 -0.75
N SER A 114 5.95 -10.95 -0.77
CA SER A 114 5.15 -11.24 0.43
C SER A 114 5.00 -12.73 0.74
N SER A 115 5.77 -13.59 0.07
CA SER A 115 5.71 -15.04 0.25
C SER A 115 6.31 -15.54 1.58
N SER A 116 7.19 -14.76 2.24
CA SER A 116 7.72 -15.05 3.57
C SER A 116 8.04 -13.77 4.35
N ILE A 117 8.13 -13.88 5.68
CA ILE A 117 8.45 -12.74 6.55
C ILE A 117 9.86 -12.20 6.26
N GLU A 118 10.81 -13.08 5.96
CA GLU A 118 12.20 -12.72 5.64
C GLU A 118 12.27 -11.88 4.36
N LEU A 119 11.53 -12.29 3.32
CA LEU A 119 11.47 -11.54 2.05
C LEU A 119 10.78 -10.19 2.24
N MET A 120 9.71 -10.14 3.04
CA MET A 120 9.04 -8.88 3.37
C MET A 120 9.97 -7.92 4.11
N ALA A 121 10.77 -8.42 5.05
CA ALA A 121 11.74 -7.63 5.78
C ALA A 121 12.89 -7.16 4.86
N ALA A 122 13.47 -8.06 4.06
CA ALA A 122 14.56 -7.75 3.14
C ALA A 122 14.15 -6.75 2.04
N HIS A 123 12.90 -6.80 1.59
CA HIS A 123 12.37 -5.95 0.52
C HIS A 123 11.33 -4.93 1.01
N LYS A 124 11.32 -4.57 2.29
CA LYS A 124 10.27 -3.74 2.91
C LYS A 124 9.96 -2.46 2.13
N VAL A 125 11.00 -1.69 1.77
CA VAL A 125 10.84 -0.42 1.04
C VAL A 125 10.27 -0.66 -0.36
N PHE A 126 10.78 -1.69 -1.04
CA PHE A 126 10.36 -2.06 -2.39
C PHE A 126 8.91 -2.57 -2.41
N LEU A 127 8.53 -3.45 -1.49
CA LEU A 127 7.17 -3.96 -1.32
C LEU A 127 6.18 -2.85 -0.97
N THR A 128 6.55 -1.95 -0.05
CA THR A 128 5.72 -0.78 0.29
C THR A 128 5.45 0.05 -0.95
N LYS A 129 6.48 0.30 -1.77
CA LYS A 129 6.33 1.08 -3.01
C LYS A 129 5.48 0.36 -4.06
N LEU A 130 5.60 -0.96 -4.20
CA LEU A 130 4.71 -1.76 -5.04
C LEU A 130 3.26 -1.67 -4.60
N ASN A 131 2.98 -1.77 -3.30
CA ASN A 131 1.63 -1.63 -2.76
C ASN A 131 1.04 -0.24 -3.09
N MET A 132 1.83 0.83 -2.95
CA MET A 132 1.41 2.18 -3.33
C MET A 132 1.06 2.27 -4.83
N ILE A 133 1.89 1.71 -5.71
CA ILE A 133 1.64 1.69 -7.16
C ILE A 133 0.37 0.90 -7.48
N LEU A 134 0.18 -0.27 -6.85
CA LEU A 134 -1.04 -1.05 -7.00
C LEU A 134 -2.27 -0.23 -6.62
N VAL A 135 -2.23 0.49 -5.50
CA VAL A 135 -3.32 1.37 -5.06
C VAL A 135 -3.59 2.49 -6.08
N GLN A 136 -2.55 3.08 -6.69
CA GLN A 136 -2.74 4.06 -7.76
C GLN A 136 -3.42 3.43 -9.00
N ILE A 137 -3.11 2.18 -9.34
CA ILE A 137 -3.81 1.44 -10.40
C ILE A 137 -5.28 1.21 -10.03
N LEU A 138 -5.56 0.78 -8.80
CA LEU A 138 -6.93 0.56 -8.32
C LEU A 138 -7.78 1.82 -8.41
N LYS A 139 -7.23 2.99 -8.04
CA LYS A 139 -7.93 4.29 -8.21
C LYS A 139 -8.33 4.55 -9.66
N LYS A 140 -7.64 3.98 -10.66
CA LYS A 140 -7.92 4.20 -12.08
C LYS A 140 -8.85 3.13 -12.65
N ASP A 141 -8.60 1.87 -12.34
CA ASP A 141 -9.23 0.73 -13.00
C ASP A 141 -10.37 0.10 -12.19
N TRP A 142 -10.30 0.12 -10.86
CA TRP A 142 -11.35 -0.45 -10.01
C TRP A 142 -12.51 0.57 -9.84
N PRO A 143 -13.78 0.12 -9.83
CA PRO A 143 -14.25 -1.27 -9.94
C PRO A 143 -14.51 -1.76 -11.37
N HIS A 144 -14.60 -0.88 -12.38
CA HIS A 144 -15.16 -1.27 -13.68
C HIS A 144 -14.21 -2.11 -14.55
N ALA A 145 -12.93 -1.74 -14.63
CA ALA A 145 -11.92 -2.44 -15.43
C ALA A 145 -11.18 -3.53 -14.62
N TRP A 146 -11.54 -3.70 -13.34
CA TRP A 146 -11.01 -4.77 -12.49
C TRP A 146 -12.01 -5.19 -11.39
N PRO A 147 -13.20 -5.69 -11.75
CA PRO A 147 -14.27 -5.96 -10.79
C PRO A 147 -13.91 -7.04 -9.77
N THR A 148 -13.07 -8.01 -10.15
CA THR A 148 -12.74 -9.16 -9.30
C THR A 148 -11.69 -8.86 -8.23
N PHE A 149 -11.11 -7.66 -8.19
CA PHE A 149 -9.98 -7.36 -7.29
C PHE A 149 -10.27 -7.66 -5.81
N ILE A 150 -11.37 -7.17 -5.25
CA ILE A 150 -11.71 -7.38 -3.83
C ILE A 150 -11.99 -8.87 -3.55
N PRO A 151 -12.85 -9.57 -4.32
CA PRO A 151 -13.02 -11.01 -4.16
C PRO A 151 -11.71 -11.80 -4.21
N ASP A 152 -10.85 -11.52 -5.21
CA ASP A 152 -9.61 -12.25 -5.45
C ASP A 152 -8.59 -12.03 -4.31
N ILE A 153 -8.44 -10.80 -3.83
CA ILE A 153 -7.47 -10.48 -2.77
C ILE A 153 -7.93 -11.02 -1.41
N VAL A 154 -9.24 -11.00 -1.12
CA VAL A 154 -9.80 -11.60 0.09
C VAL A 154 -9.62 -13.13 0.07
N ALA A 155 -9.96 -13.79 -1.04
CA ALA A 155 -9.82 -15.23 -1.19
C ALA A 155 -8.34 -15.69 -1.12
N SER A 156 -7.41 -14.87 -1.62
CA SER A 156 -5.98 -15.17 -1.54
C SER A 156 -5.44 -15.00 -0.13
N SER A 157 -5.93 -14.01 0.61
CA SER A 157 -5.51 -13.73 2.00
C SER A 157 -5.82 -14.87 2.96
N GLN A 158 -6.94 -15.56 2.77
CA GLN A 158 -7.31 -16.70 3.61
C GLN A 158 -6.39 -17.92 3.46
N LYS A 159 -5.54 -17.95 2.43
CA LYS A 159 -4.65 -19.09 2.14
C LYS A 159 -3.24 -18.92 2.72
N SER A 160 -2.85 -17.71 3.12
CA SER A 160 -1.51 -17.41 3.62
C SER A 160 -1.52 -16.17 4.51
N GLU A 161 -1.03 -16.33 5.75
CA GLU A 161 -0.95 -15.22 6.70
C GLU A 161 0.01 -14.11 6.25
N THR A 162 1.10 -14.42 5.54
CA THR A 162 2.02 -13.40 5.02
C THR A 162 1.42 -12.61 3.86
N LEU A 163 0.67 -13.27 2.98
CA LEU A 163 -0.12 -12.59 1.95
C LEU A 163 -1.25 -11.76 2.58
N CYS A 164 -1.90 -12.27 3.62
CA CYS A 164 -2.92 -11.55 4.36
C CYS A 164 -2.34 -10.30 5.03
N LEU A 165 -1.17 -10.40 5.64
CA LEU A 165 -0.45 -9.28 6.25
C LEU A 165 -0.23 -8.16 5.24
N ASN A 166 0.31 -8.48 4.07
CA ASN A 166 0.49 -7.49 3.02
C ASN A 166 -0.84 -6.98 2.43
N THR A 167 -1.86 -7.82 2.37
CA THR A 167 -3.20 -7.42 1.93
C THR A 167 -3.81 -6.38 2.86
N MET A 168 -3.66 -6.52 4.18
CA MET A 168 -4.12 -5.52 5.14
C MET A 168 -3.43 -4.16 4.89
N ASN A 169 -2.12 -4.16 4.61
CA ASN A 169 -1.40 -2.93 4.22
C ASN A 169 -1.96 -2.32 2.92
N ILE A 170 -2.26 -3.12 1.89
CA ILE A 170 -2.85 -2.64 0.63
C ILE A 170 -4.24 -2.03 0.87
N LEU A 171 -5.10 -2.72 1.64
CA LEU A 171 -6.46 -2.24 1.94
C LEU A 171 -6.44 -0.96 2.79
N SER A 172 -5.50 -0.85 3.73
CA SER A 172 -5.27 0.36 4.51
C SER A 172 -4.91 1.54 3.60
N LEU A 173 -3.88 1.37 2.75
CA LEU A 173 -3.46 2.40 1.78
C LEU A 173 -4.61 2.79 0.84
N PHE A 174 -5.38 1.81 0.36
CA PHE A 174 -6.51 2.07 -0.53
C PHE A 174 -7.63 2.86 0.15
N SER A 175 -7.93 2.54 1.41
CA SER A 175 -8.90 3.31 2.20
C SER A 175 -8.44 4.74 2.43
N GLU A 176 -7.18 4.96 2.82
CA GLU A 176 -6.63 6.31 3.02
C GLU A 176 -6.70 7.14 1.73
N GLU A 177 -6.35 6.57 0.59
CA GLU A 177 -6.41 7.24 -0.71
C GLU A 177 -7.84 7.63 -1.14
N ILE A 178 -8.86 6.88 -0.74
CA ILE A 178 -10.26 7.18 -1.05
C ILE A 178 -10.89 8.14 -0.03
N PHE A 179 -10.61 7.96 1.25
CA PHE A 179 -11.33 8.65 2.33
C PHE A 179 -10.57 9.84 2.91
N GLU A 180 -9.24 9.80 2.97
CA GLU A 180 -8.39 10.83 3.57
C GLU A 180 -7.77 11.76 2.52
N PHE A 181 -7.13 11.20 1.48
CA PHE A 181 -6.34 11.97 0.49
C PHE A 181 -7.07 12.27 -0.83
N SER A 182 -8.36 11.97 -0.92
CA SER A 182 -9.11 12.14 -2.17
C SER A 182 -9.39 13.60 -2.53
N SER A 183 -9.30 14.52 -1.56
CA SER A 183 -9.49 15.96 -1.79
C SER A 183 -8.34 16.53 -2.63
N GLY A 184 -8.67 17.16 -3.76
CA GLY A 184 -7.68 17.77 -4.66
C GLY A 184 -7.01 16.81 -5.65
N GLN A 185 -7.00 15.50 -5.41
CA GLN A 185 -6.42 14.51 -6.34
C GLN A 185 -7.42 13.88 -7.31
N MET A 186 -8.70 13.86 -6.97
CA MET A 186 -9.76 13.25 -7.77
C MET A 186 -10.99 14.16 -7.86
N THR A 187 -11.78 14.01 -8.93
CA THR A 187 -13.05 14.73 -9.06
C THR A 187 -14.06 14.24 -8.01
N ARG A 188 -14.91 15.15 -7.50
CA ARG A 188 -15.93 14.82 -6.49
C ARG A 188 -16.81 13.63 -6.88
N VAL A 189 -17.19 13.54 -8.16
CA VAL A 189 -17.98 12.43 -8.70
C VAL A 189 -17.24 11.10 -8.59
N LYS A 190 -15.95 11.08 -8.94
CA LYS A 190 -15.12 9.87 -8.86
C LYS A 190 -14.95 9.41 -7.41
N VAL A 191 -14.72 10.34 -6.47
CA VAL A 191 -14.62 10.05 -5.04
C VAL A 191 -15.92 9.45 -4.52
N LYS A 192 -17.07 10.08 -4.81
CA LYS A 192 -18.39 9.58 -4.38
C LYS A 192 -18.63 8.16 -4.90
N ARG A 193 -18.28 7.90 -6.17
CA ARG A 193 -18.40 6.56 -6.76
C ARG A 193 -17.53 5.54 -6.05
N LEU A 194 -16.24 5.80 -5.88
CA LEU A 194 -15.32 4.89 -5.20
C LEU A 194 -15.77 4.59 -3.76
N LYS A 195 -16.21 5.61 -3.01
CA LYS A 195 -16.78 5.43 -1.67
C LYS A 195 -18.02 4.53 -1.67
N SER A 196 -18.92 4.69 -2.64
CA SER A 196 -20.10 3.84 -2.76
C SER A 196 -19.74 2.40 -3.09
N CYS A 197 -18.77 2.18 -3.98
CA CYS A 197 -18.37 0.84 -4.40
C CYS A 197 -17.61 0.10 -3.30
N ILE A 198 -16.75 0.79 -2.54
CA ILE A 198 -16.03 0.11 -1.45
C ILE A 198 -16.98 -0.20 -0.32
N ALA A 199 -17.97 0.65 -0.05
CA ALA A 199 -19.02 0.37 0.93
C ALA A 199 -19.87 -0.86 0.54
N SER A 200 -20.14 -1.10 -0.75
CA SER A 200 -20.88 -2.29 -1.18
C SER A 200 -20.07 -3.58 -1.06
N GLU A 201 -18.74 -3.52 -1.24
CA GLU A 201 -17.84 -4.67 -1.12
C GLU A 201 -17.27 -4.84 0.31
N PHE A 202 -17.52 -3.88 1.21
CA PHE A 202 -16.88 -3.82 2.52
C PHE A 202 -17.20 -5.02 3.40
N SER A 203 -18.37 -5.65 3.23
CA SER A 203 -18.74 -6.83 4.00
C SER A 203 -17.69 -7.94 3.90
N SER A 204 -17.18 -8.20 2.70
CA SER A 204 -16.14 -9.21 2.45
C SER A 204 -14.80 -8.85 3.12
N VAL A 205 -14.42 -7.57 3.07
CA VAL A 205 -13.21 -7.04 3.72
C VAL A 205 -13.33 -7.12 5.24
N PHE A 206 -14.49 -6.77 5.79
CA PHE A 206 -14.76 -6.84 7.22
C PHE A 206 -14.77 -8.28 7.73
N SER A 207 -15.38 -9.20 6.98
CA SER A 207 -15.32 -10.64 7.28
C SER A 207 -13.89 -11.15 7.29
N LEU A 208 -13.01 -10.66 6.42
CA LEU A 208 -11.58 -10.98 6.47
C LEU A 208 -10.92 -10.46 7.76
N CYS A 209 -11.22 -9.22 8.19
CA CYS A 209 -10.70 -8.69 9.46
C CYS A 209 -11.13 -9.55 10.65
N LEU A 210 -12.42 -9.90 10.74
CA LEU A 210 -12.93 -10.78 11.81
C LEU A 210 -12.28 -12.17 11.76
N PHE A 211 -12.17 -12.74 10.56
CA PHE A 211 -11.50 -14.03 10.36
C PHE A 211 -10.06 -13.99 10.90
N VAL A 212 -9.30 -12.94 10.59
CA VAL A 212 -7.94 -12.78 11.12
C VAL A 212 -7.94 -12.66 12.64
N PHE A 213 -8.81 -11.84 13.23
CA PHE A 213 -8.86 -11.66 14.69
C PHE A 213 -9.24 -12.93 15.45
N GLU A 214 -10.08 -13.78 14.86
CA GLU A 214 -10.54 -15.02 15.50
C GLU A 214 -9.57 -16.19 15.31
N ASN A 215 -8.78 -16.21 14.22
CA ASN A 215 -8.02 -17.41 13.82
C ASN A 215 -6.50 -17.24 13.84
N SER A 216 -5.97 -16.02 13.73
CA SER A 216 -4.52 -15.78 13.69
C SER A 216 -3.94 -15.63 15.10
N THR A 217 -2.81 -16.29 15.36
CA THR A 217 -1.97 -16.02 16.55
C THR A 217 -0.77 -15.12 16.22
N HIS A 218 -0.56 -14.78 14.93
CA HIS A 218 0.53 -13.94 14.48
C HIS A 218 0.31 -12.47 14.86
N VAL A 219 1.09 -12.00 15.83
CA VAL A 219 0.92 -10.67 16.47
C VAL A 219 1.07 -9.52 15.47
N GLU A 220 1.99 -9.62 14.51
CA GLU A 220 2.18 -8.57 13.49
C GLU A 220 0.96 -8.47 12.57
N LEU A 221 0.33 -9.61 12.23
CA LEU A 221 -0.86 -9.66 11.40
C LEU A 221 -2.07 -9.07 12.15
N LEU A 222 -2.24 -9.44 13.42
CA LEU A 222 -3.28 -8.86 14.28
C LEU A 222 -3.12 -7.34 14.40
N ASN A 223 -1.91 -6.86 14.68
CA ASN A 223 -1.63 -5.42 14.78
C ASN A 223 -1.85 -4.67 13.46
N THR A 224 -1.43 -5.25 12.33
CA THR A 224 -1.66 -4.66 11.01
C THR A 224 -3.15 -4.61 10.68
N THR A 225 -3.89 -5.64 11.05
CA THR A 225 -5.36 -5.69 10.87
C THR A 225 -6.06 -4.67 11.77
N LEU A 226 -5.63 -4.49 13.02
CA LEU A 226 -6.14 -3.43 13.92
C LEU A 226 -5.87 -2.03 13.36
N ASN A 227 -4.66 -1.77 12.86
CA ASN A 227 -4.33 -0.48 12.23
C ASN A 227 -5.16 -0.23 10.97
N THR A 228 -5.42 -1.28 10.19
CA THR A 228 -6.27 -1.21 9.00
C THR A 228 -7.73 -0.93 9.38
N LEU A 229 -8.25 -1.64 10.38
CA LEU A 229 -9.58 -1.41 10.95
C LEU A 229 -9.73 0.03 11.44
N LEU A 230 -8.73 0.58 12.13
CA LEU A 230 -8.76 1.96 12.62
C LEU A 230 -9.09 2.96 11.50
N LYS A 231 -8.56 2.75 10.30
CA LYS A 231 -8.86 3.58 9.13
C LYS A 231 -10.29 3.39 8.63
N PHE A 232 -10.80 2.16 8.68
CA PHE A 232 -12.18 1.84 8.31
C PHE A 232 -13.22 2.44 9.25
N LEU A 233 -12.95 2.45 10.56
CA LEU A 233 -13.87 2.94 11.60
C LEU A 233 -14.39 4.38 11.34
N SER A 234 -13.60 5.20 10.65
CA SER A 234 -13.97 6.58 10.30
C SER A 234 -15.13 6.70 9.30
N TRP A 235 -15.47 5.64 8.56
CA TRP A 235 -16.45 5.71 7.47
C TRP A 235 -17.44 4.53 7.36
N ILE A 236 -17.21 3.43 8.08
CA ILE A 236 -18.09 2.25 7.97
C ILE A 236 -19.44 2.45 8.67
N PRO A 237 -20.50 1.74 8.21
CA PRO A 237 -21.77 1.74 8.92
C PRO A 237 -21.67 1.22 10.36
N LEU A 238 -22.43 1.82 11.26
CA LEU A 238 -22.43 1.50 12.69
C LEU A 238 -22.80 0.05 13.01
N GLY A 239 -23.61 -0.61 12.18
CA GLY A 239 -23.96 -2.03 12.35
C GLY A 239 -22.73 -2.94 12.39
N TYR A 240 -21.68 -2.66 11.61
CA TYR A 240 -20.43 -3.43 11.67
C TYR A 240 -19.75 -3.34 13.04
N ILE A 241 -19.94 -2.23 13.76
CA ILE A 241 -19.32 -1.97 15.05
C ILE A 241 -20.16 -2.56 16.19
N PHE A 242 -21.46 -2.25 16.20
CA PHE A 242 -22.34 -2.53 17.33
C PHE A 242 -23.16 -3.82 17.22
N GLU A 243 -23.35 -4.35 16.01
CA GLU A 243 -24.18 -5.53 15.74
C GLU A 243 -23.32 -6.76 15.37
N THR A 244 -22.03 -6.72 15.71
CA THR A 244 -21.06 -7.80 15.49
C THR A 244 -20.23 -8.07 16.76
N LYS A 245 -19.35 -9.08 16.71
CA LYS A 245 -18.42 -9.41 17.81
C LYS A 245 -17.24 -8.43 17.91
N LEU A 246 -17.18 -7.38 17.11
CA LEU A 246 -16.02 -6.51 17.03
C LEU A 246 -15.63 -5.91 18.39
N LEU A 247 -16.59 -5.37 19.14
CA LEU A 247 -16.30 -4.77 20.44
C LEU A 247 -15.77 -5.80 21.45
N GLU A 248 -16.34 -7.01 21.46
CA GLU A 248 -15.87 -8.10 22.31
C GLU A 248 -14.40 -8.46 22.01
N ILE A 249 -14.06 -8.57 20.72
CA ILE A 249 -12.69 -8.83 20.26
C ILE A 249 -11.75 -7.71 20.71
N LEU A 250 -12.13 -6.45 20.51
CA LEU A 250 -11.31 -5.29 20.91
C LEU A 250 -11.07 -5.28 22.43
N TYR A 251 -12.10 -5.56 23.23
CA TYR A 251 -11.96 -5.69 24.68
C TYR A 251 -11.00 -6.79 25.08
N ASN A 252 -11.10 -7.98 24.47
CA ASN A 252 -10.17 -9.07 24.73
C ASN A 252 -8.73 -8.66 24.35
N PHE A 253 -8.53 -7.92 23.27
CA PHE A 253 -7.19 -7.43 22.90
C PHE A 253 -6.62 -6.37 23.85
N LEU A 254 -7.42 -5.72 24.70
CA LEU A 254 -6.90 -4.82 25.74
C LEU A 254 -6.13 -5.57 26.84
N THR A 255 -6.45 -6.84 27.08
CA THR A 255 -5.74 -7.66 28.08
C THR A 255 -4.40 -8.18 27.55
N HIS A 256 -4.13 -8.07 26.25
CA HIS A 256 -2.87 -8.49 25.62
C HIS A 256 -1.92 -7.31 25.41
N ASP A 257 -0.76 -7.30 26.07
CA ASP A 257 0.20 -6.18 26.05
C ASP A 257 0.59 -5.73 24.64
N GLN A 258 0.81 -6.67 23.72
CA GLN A 258 1.27 -6.38 22.35
C GLN A 258 0.16 -5.84 21.41
N LEU A 259 -1.12 -5.99 21.79
CA LEU A 259 -2.27 -5.57 20.98
C LEU A 259 -3.02 -4.38 21.61
N ARG A 260 -2.87 -4.19 22.93
CA ARG A 260 -3.60 -3.21 23.75
C ARG A 260 -3.64 -1.83 23.12
N ASN A 261 -2.50 -1.30 22.70
CA ASN A 261 -2.42 0.08 22.19
C ASN A 261 -3.24 0.28 20.91
N ASN A 262 -3.18 -0.66 19.97
CA ASN A 262 -3.92 -0.53 18.71
C ASN A 262 -5.41 -0.83 18.90
N SER A 263 -5.74 -1.76 19.80
CA SER A 263 -7.14 -1.98 20.20
C SER A 263 -7.73 -0.74 20.88
N MET A 264 -7.00 -0.11 21.79
CA MET A 264 -7.44 1.11 22.47
C MET A 264 -7.68 2.27 21.48
N LYS A 265 -6.81 2.44 20.48
CA LYS A 265 -7.03 3.42 19.42
C LYS A 265 -8.34 3.16 18.66
N CYS A 266 -8.63 1.90 18.34
CA CYS A 266 -9.89 1.52 17.69
C CYS A 266 -11.09 1.88 18.58
N LEU A 267 -11.04 1.58 19.87
CA LEU A 267 -12.12 1.90 20.81
C LEU A 267 -12.31 3.41 20.99
N ILE A 268 -11.22 4.19 21.00
CA ILE A 268 -11.29 5.67 21.01
C ILE A 268 -11.98 6.18 19.75
N GLU A 269 -11.62 5.65 18.58
CA GLU A 269 -12.25 6.05 17.32
C GLU A 269 -13.76 5.74 17.33
N VAL A 270 -14.15 4.55 17.82
CA VAL A 270 -15.56 4.19 18.02
C VAL A 270 -16.26 5.18 18.97
N ALA A 271 -15.62 5.54 20.08
CA ALA A 271 -16.18 6.49 21.05
C ALA A 271 -16.37 7.91 20.48
N CYS A 272 -15.57 8.28 19.48
CA CYS A 272 -15.66 9.57 18.79
C CYS A 272 -16.73 9.61 17.69
N VAL A 273 -17.35 8.46 17.34
CA VAL A 273 -18.37 8.44 16.28
C VAL A 273 -19.59 9.26 16.70
N LYS A 274 -19.89 10.30 15.91
CA LYS A 274 -21.07 11.15 16.12
C LYS A 274 -22.33 10.39 15.76
N VAL A 275 -23.10 10.00 16.76
CA VAL A 275 -24.39 9.35 16.55
C VAL A 275 -25.51 10.39 16.63
N ASN A 276 -26.25 10.52 15.54
CA ASN A 276 -27.42 11.41 15.45
C ASN A 276 -28.72 10.71 15.88
N SER A 277 -28.73 9.38 16.05
CA SER A 277 -29.89 8.59 16.49
C SER A 277 -29.81 8.21 17.97
N ASN A 278 -30.96 8.21 18.65
CA ASN A 278 -31.05 7.73 20.04
C ASN A 278 -30.77 6.22 20.17
N ASP A 279 -30.90 5.46 19.07
CA ASP A 279 -30.84 4.00 19.04
C ASP A 279 -29.47 3.44 19.47
N TYR A 280 -28.37 4.17 19.23
CA TYR A 280 -27.05 3.72 19.64
C TYR A 280 -26.58 4.31 20.98
N ARG A 281 -27.33 5.22 21.65
CA ARG A 281 -26.89 5.80 22.95
C ARG A 281 -26.56 4.72 23.99
N MET A 282 -27.36 3.66 24.06
CA MET A 282 -27.12 2.55 24.98
C MET A 282 -25.82 1.80 24.66
N HIS A 283 -25.49 1.65 23.38
CA HIS A 283 -24.26 1.00 22.94
C HIS A 283 -23.01 1.79 23.38
N PHE A 284 -23.06 3.13 23.39
CA PHE A 284 -21.97 3.97 23.92
C PHE A 284 -21.82 3.88 25.43
N VAL A 285 -22.93 3.73 26.17
CA VAL A 285 -22.89 3.49 27.62
C VAL A 285 -22.22 2.13 27.90
N LEU A 286 -22.61 1.10 27.15
CA LEU A 286 -21.99 -0.23 27.26
C LEU A 286 -20.51 -0.21 26.86
N LEU A 287 -20.14 0.59 25.86
CA LEU A 287 -18.75 0.82 25.46
C LEU A 287 -17.90 1.38 26.61
N ALA A 288 -18.37 2.48 27.20
CA ALA A 288 -17.68 3.11 28.33
C ALA A 288 -17.57 2.18 29.54
N GLN A 289 -18.64 1.46 29.87
CA GLN A 289 -18.64 0.47 30.95
C GLN A 289 -17.68 -0.70 30.69
N GLY A 290 -17.61 -1.19 29.45
CA GLY A 290 -16.69 -2.27 29.06
C GLY A 290 -15.23 -1.87 29.26
N VAL A 291 -14.84 -0.70 28.73
CA VAL A 291 -13.49 -0.16 28.92
C VAL A 291 -13.16 0.04 30.41
N GLN A 292 -14.10 0.62 31.17
CA GLN A 292 -13.90 0.86 32.60
C GLN A 292 -13.68 -0.45 33.39
N ARG A 293 -14.46 -1.50 33.11
CA ARG A 293 -14.30 -2.81 33.78
C ARG A 293 -12.90 -3.39 33.58
N ILE A 294 -12.40 -3.34 32.34
CA ILE A 294 -11.08 -3.89 32.00
C ILE A 294 -9.96 -3.08 32.67
N VAL A 295 -10.05 -1.75 32.66
CA VAL A 295 -9.07 -0.88 33.34
C VAL A 295 -9.08 -1.10 34.85
N THR A 296 -10.25 -1.31 35.47
CA THR A 296 -10.35 -1.60 36.90
C THR A 296 -9.73 -2.97 37.24
N GLN A 297 -9.95 -3.99 36.41
CA GLN A 297 -9.32 -5.31 36.57
C GLN A 297 -7.81 -5.28 36.38
N ALA A 298 -7.29 -4.43 35.49
CA ALA A 298 -5.86 -4.27 35.28
C ALA A 298 -5.15 -3.56 36.47
N LYS A 299 -5.87 -2.78 37.28
CA LYS A 299 -5.33 -2.11 38.49
C LYS A 299 -5.33 -2.99 39.74
N SER A 300 -6.00 -4.15 39.70
CA SER A 300 -6.09 -5.10 40.82
C SER A 300 -4.99 -6.18 40.83
N PHE A 301 -4.01 -6.07 39.94
CA PHE A 301 -2.76 -6.85 39.91
C PHE A 301 -1.59 -5.92 40.19
#